data_AF-A0A6N7ICT2-F1
#
_entry.id   AF-A0A6N7ICT2-F1
#
_cell.length_a   1.000
_cell.length_b   1.000
_cell.length_c   1.000
_cell.angle_alpha   90.00
_cell.angle_beta   90.00
_cell.angle_gamma   90.00
#
_symmetry.space_group_name_H-M   'P 1'
#
loop_
_entity.id
_entity.type
_entity.pdbx_description
1 polymer ?
#
loop_
_entity_poly.entity_id
_entity_poly.type
_entity_poly.pdbx_seq_one_letter_code
_entity_poly.pdbx_strand_id
1 'polypeptide(L)'
;MLAARRYREGYDFFRERSQAEPGNPLYLTLAGVFEARLDGAVDDAIGKLDAAAERDLGLPQYFRGVTLAEFPDCAGRAETVVSDLEFVLAVRDRFPAGFMRAVHRALAVAYRSLDRQDEADTEVPLLITDSWVTAEDGFRFGPPRLVEKAPGVYVAQGYDFADFSFVVTDSGIVAVDTGGDPRHARAALQDLRRITSAPEKLTVGGVDFALYPIPGGETHDGLVVHLPDRGIVFTGDMNMPYLGAPFFPEGSAEGLFEAMQLVADLEPRLLIHGHTPLTETYSIETFPGLLAALRELRDLVVAAVGEGRTLVEILHRNHLPDVLREHPNAVMPYIITRDHFIQRIYEQRTGYWRPGGEGIEHFAPAEWAAALDILGGGSADAFVSAGTELLDRGDHALALQLTEYGRLRHPDSTALGICDDGSSTG
;
A
#
# COMPACT_ATOMS: atom_id res chain seq x y z
N MET A 1 22.72 3.52 -32.72
CA MET A 1 23.89 4.19 -33.35
C MET A 1 24.16 5.57 -32.74
N LEU A 2 23.14 6.44 -32.55
CA LEU A 2 23.30 7.76 -31.88
C LEU A 2 23.92 7.67 -30.48
N ALA A 3 23.34 6.88 -29.57
CA ALA A 3 23.83 6.73 -28.20
C ALA A 3 25.28 6.18 -28.12
N ALA A 4 25.68 5.36 -29.10
CA ALA A 4 27.03 4.80 -29.20
C ALA A 4 28.03 5.71 -29.93
N ARG A 5 27.63 6.95 -30.30
CA ARG A 5 28.44 7.92 -31.06
C ARG A 5 29.00 7.39 -32.38
N ARG A 6 28.35 6.39 -32.98
CA ARG A 6 28.73 5.80 -34.29
C ARG A 6 28.13 6.65 -35.42
N TYR A 7 28.49 7.93 -35.47
CA TYR A 7 27.79 8.90 -36.31
C TYR A 7 28.02 8.67 -37.80
N ARG A 8 29.26 8.37 -38.21
CA ARG A 8 29.59 8.12 -39.62
C ARG A 8 28.85 6.90 -40.17
N GLU A 9 28.84 5.81 -39.41
CA GLU A 9 28.14 4.60 -39.81
C GLU A 9 26.61 4.78 -39.86
N GLY A 10 26.03 5.50 -38.89
CA GLY A 10 24.61 5.84 -38.93
C GLY A 10 24.28 6.71 -40.14
N TYR A 11 25.11 7.70 -40.44
CA TYR A 11 24.96 8.52 -41.64
C TYR A 11 25.01 7.66 -42.90
N ASP A 12 26.04 6.84 -43.07
CA ASP A 12 26.22 6.00 -44.26
C ASP A 12 25.02 5.05 -44.46
N PHE A 13 24.55 4.43 -43.38
CA PHE A 13 23.40 3.55 -43.38
C PHE A 13 22.11 4.26 -43.82
N PHE A 14 21.77 5.38 -43.18
CA PHE A 14 20.53 6.09 -43.49
C PHE A 14 20.60 6.85 -44.81
N ARG A 15 21.79 7.30 -45.22
CA ARG A 15 22.03 7.85 -46.56
C ARG A 15 21.75 6.81 -47.64
N GLU A 16 22.29 5.60 -47.51
CA GLU A 16 22.03 4.50 -48.44
C GLU A 16 20.53 4.14 -48.50
N ARG A 17 19.86 4.05 -47.35
CA ARG A 17 18.42 3.79 -47.29
C ARG A 17 17.58 4.91 -47.89
N SER A 18 17.96 6.17 -47.68
CA SER A 18 17.25 7.31 -48.28
C SER A 18 17.35 7.31 -49.81
N GLN A 19 18.43 6.76 -50.38
CA GLN A 19 18.60 6.59 -51.82
C GLN A 19 17.83 5.39 -52.37
N ALA A 20 17.81 4.28 -51.63
CA ALA A 20 17.09 3.06 -52.01
C ALA A 20 15.56 3.22 -51.89
N GLU A 21 15.09 4.00 -50.91
CA GLU A 21 13.67 4.22 -50.62
C GLU A 21 13.32 5.73 -50.54
N PRO A 22 13.37 6.48 -51.65
CA PRO A 22 13.19 7.94 -51.64
C PRO A 22 11.80 8.41 -51.16
N GLY A 23 10.81 7.51 -51.17
CA GLY A 23 9.44 7.78 -50.72
C GLY A 23 9.25 7.79 -49.20
N ASN A 24 10.27 7.41 -48.41
CA ASN A 24 10.22 7.46 -46.95
C ASN A 24 11.10 8.60 -46.42
N PRO A 25 10.52 9.77 -46.08
CA PRO A 25 11.28 10.94 -45.64
C PRO A 25 11.97 10.75 -44.29
N LEU A 26 11.59 9.74 -43.50
CA LEU A 26 12.25 9.44 -42.23
C LEU A 26 13.71 9.01 -42.42
N TYR A 27 14.04 8.27 -43.49
CA TYR A 27 15.43 7.89 -43.74
C TYR A 27 16.30 9.09 -44.09
N LEU A 28 15.77 10.04 -44.87
CA LEU A 28 16.46 11.30 -45.17
C LEU A 28 16.62 12.16 -43.91
N THR A 29 15.57 12.21 -43.08
CA THR A 29 15.61 12.86 -41.77
C THR A 29 16.73 12.30 -40.91
N LEU A 30 16.78 10.97 -40.73
CA LEU A 30 17.78 10.31 -39.90
C LEU A 30 19.19 10.47 -40.47
N ALA A 31 19.36 10.45 -41.79
CA ALA A 31 20.65 10.78 -42.42
C ALA A 31 21.11 12.19 -42.02
N GLY A 32 20.23 13.19 -42.09
CA GLY A 32 20.52 14.55 -41.61
C GLY A 32 20.85 14.62 -40.12
N VAL A 33 20.11 13.90 -39.26
CA VAL A 33 20.39 13.81 -37.82
C VAL A 33 21.80 13.27 -37.53
N PHE A 34 22.23 12.23 -38.25
CA PHE A 34 23.57 11.67 -38.08
C PHE A 34 24.67 12.56 -38.67
N GLU A 35 24.42 13.18 -39.82
CA GLU A 35 25.36 14.08 -40.49
C GLU A 35 25.62 15.35 -39.68
N ALA A 36 24.60 15.87 -38.99
CA ALA A 36 24.69 17.02 -38.08
C ALA A 36 25.73 16.84 -36.96
N ARG A 37 26.12 15.59 -36.68
CA ARG A 37 27.09 15.22 -35.62
C ARG A 37 28.47 14.84 -36.19
N LEU A 38 28.69 15.06 -37.49
CA LEU A 38 29.99 14.92 -38.16
C LEU A 38 30.63 16.30 -38.34
N ASP A 39 31.94 16.39 -38.14
CA ASP A 39 32.68 17.65 -38.27
C ASP A 39 32.54 18.24 -39.69
N GLY A 40 32.14 19.51 -39.77
CA GLY A 40 32.10 20.30 -41.02
C GLY A 40 30.91 20.06 -41.95
N ALA A 41 29.89 19.29 -41.54
CA ALA A 41 28.77 18.90 -42.40
C ALA A 41 27.41 19.53 -42.01
N VAL A 42 27.41 20.68 -41.32
CA VAL A 42 26.21 21.28 -40.72
C VAL A 42 25.19 21.73 -41.78
N ASP A 43 25.62 22.44 -42.82
CA ASP A 43 24.71 22.95 -43.86
C ASP A 43 24.07 21.81 -44.67
N ASP A 44 24.86 20.78 -45.00
CA ASP A 44 24.38 19.60 -45.72
C ASP A 44 23.38 18.78 -44.88
N ALA A 45 23.59 18.72 -43.57
CA ALA A 45 22.70 18.07 -42.62
C ALA A 45 21.37 18.83 -42.49
N ILE A 46 21.43 20.15 -42.33
CA ILE A 46 20.24 21.02 -42.27
C ILE A 46 19.44 20.92 -43.58
N GLY A 47 20.11 20.94 -44.73
CA GLY A 47 19.45 20.79 -46.03
C GLY A 47 18.68 19.46 -46.15
N LYS A 48 19.20 18.36 -45.60
CA LYS A 48 18.48 17.07 -45.58
C LYS A 48 17.29 17.07 -44.63
N LEU A 49 17.42 17.70 -43.46
CA LEU A 49 16.32 17.85 -42.50
C LEU A 49 15.19 18.71 -43.07
N ASP A 50 15.52 19.83 -43.72
CA ASP A 50 14.54 20.71 -44.38
C ASP A 50 13.81 19.97 -45.50
N ALA A 51 14.56 19.32 -46.41
CA ALA A 51 13.97 18.56 -47.51
C ALA A 51 13.09 17.39 -47.04
N ALA A 52 13.33 16.83 -45.85
CA ALA A 52 12.50 15.78 -45.29
C ALA A 52 11.23 16.34 -44.63
N ALA A 53 11.32 17.45 -43.90
CA ALA A 53 10.19 18.11 -43.25
C ALA A 53 9.20 18.74 -44.24
N GLU A 54 9.64 19.07 -45.46
CA GLU A 54 8.75 19.49 -46.55
C GLU A 54 7.93 18.34 -47.16
N ARG A 55 8.37 17.09 -46.98
CA ARG A 55 7.77 15.91 -47.64
C ARG A 55 6.72 15.22 -46.79
N ASP A 56 6.78 15.35 -45.46
CA ASP A 56 5.84 14.70 -44.54
C ASP A 56 5.78 15.42 -43.19
N LEU A 57 4.64 15.28 -42.50
CA LEU A 57 4.36 15.85 -41.19
C LEU A 57 4.44 14.78 -40.10
N GLY A 58 5.14 15.07 -39.01
CA GLY A 58 5.30 14.17 -37.87
C GLY A 58 6.76 14.08 -37.41
N LEU A 59 7.36 12.90 -37.58
CA LEU A 59 8.75 12.64 -37.17
C LEU A 59 9.80 13.57 -37.81
N PRO A 60 9.67 14.00 -39.08
CA PRO A 60 10.62 14.96 -39.66
C PRO A 60 10.73 16.27 -38.88
N GLN A 61 9.59 16.86 -38.45
CA GLN A 61 9.53 18.09 -37.67
C GLN A 61 10.12 17.88 -36.27
N TYR A 62 9.78 16.76 -35.62
CA TYR A 62 10.40 16.39 -34.35
C TYR A 62 11.93 16.34 -34.47
N PHE A 63 12.46 15.56 -35.41
CA PHE A 63 13.91 15.37 -35.54
C PHE A 63 14.64 16.62 -36.03
N ARG A 64 14.03 17.42 -36.92
CA ARG A 64 14.59 18.71 -37.35
C ARG A 64 14.64 19.69 -36.19
N GLY A 65 13.53 19.88 -35.47
CA GLY A 65 13.44 20.78 -34.33
C GLY A 65 14.45 20.44 -33.23
N VAL A 66 14.50 19.18 -32.77
CA VAL A 66 15.44 18.78 -31.72
C VAL A 66 16.90 18.82 -32.17
N THR A 67 17.20 18.55 -33.44
CA THR A 67 18.58 18.59 -33.95
C THR A 67 19.07 20.02 -34.14
N LEU A 68 18.23 20.91 -34.69
CA LEU A 68 18.57 22.33 -34.83
C LEU A 68 18.84 22.97 -33.46
N ALA A 69 18.07 22.60 -32.43
CA ALA A 69 18.27 23.09 -31.07
C ALA A 69 19.60 22.66 -30.42
N GLU A 70 20.31 21.66 -30.96
CA GLU A 70 21.63 21.27 -30.47
C GLU A 70 22.75 22.20 -30.98
N PHE A 71 22.52 22.95 -32.05
CA PHE A 71 23.50 23.88 -32.59
C PHE A 71 23.48 25.24 -31.84
N PRO A 72 24.63 25.95 -31.77
CA PRO A 72 24.66 27.33 -31.27
C PRO A 72 23.61 28.21 -31.96
N ASP A 73 22.86 29.00 -31.17
CA ASP A 73 21.75 29.85 -31.62
C ASP A 73 20.74 29.14 -32.55
N CYS A 74 20.55 27.83 -32.35
CA CYS A 74 19.73 26.97 -33.22
C CYS A 74 20.11 27.05 -34.71
N ALA A 75 21.41 27.27 -35.00
CA ALA A 75 21.92 27.56 -36.35
C ALA A 75 21.22 28.76 -37.04
N GLY A 76 20.74 29.74 -36.26
CA GLY A 76 19.98 30.89 -36.77
C GLY A 76 18.54 30.56 -37.18
N ARG A 77 18.03 29.38 -36.81
CA ARG A 77 16.72 28.84 -37.22
C ARG A 77 15.78 28.63 -36.03
N ALA A 78 15.91 29.42 -34.97
CA ALA A 78 15.14 29.26 -33.73
C ALA A 78 13.61 29.30 -33.96
N GLU A 79 13.10 30.15 -34.84
CA GLU A 79 11.66 30.16 -35.21
C GLU A 79 11.19 28.86 -35.87
N THR A 80 12.05 28.22 -36.68
CA THR A 80 11.76 26.90 -37.25
C THR A 80 11.66 25.83 -36.17
N VAL A 81 12.55 25.89 -35.16
CA VAL A 81 12.51 24.98 -34.01
C VAL A 81 11.22 25.15 -33.21
N VAL A 82 10.81 26.38 -32.92
CA VAL A 82 9.55 26.67 -32.23
C VAL A 82 8.38 26.10 -33.01
N SER A 83 8.24 26.47 -34.29
CA SER A 83 7.12 26.00 -35.12
C SER A 83 7.02 24.48 -35.21
N ASP A 84 8.16 23.79 -35.37
CA ASP A 84 8.17 22.33 -35.48
C ASP A 84 7.78 21.63 -34.17
N LEU A 85 8.28 22.14 -33.05
CA LEU A 85 8.14 21.48 -31.75
C LEU A 85 6.82 21.84 -31.06
N GLU A 86 6.28 23.04 -31.27
CA GLU A 86 4.90 23.37 -30.88
C GLU A 86 3.88 22.54 -31.67
N PHE A 87 4.13 22.30 -32.95
CA PHE A 87 3.33 21.34 -33.72
C PHE A 87 3.36 19.95 -33.09
N VAL A 88 4.54 19.45 -32.70
CA VAL A 88 4.67 18.16 -32.01
C VAL A 88 3.90 18.13 -30.69
N LEU A 89 3.93 19.21 -29.89
CA LEU A 89 3.12 19.31 -28.66
C LEU A 89 1.61 19.31 -28.96
N ALA A 90 1.17 20.01 -30.00
CA ALA A 90 -0.23 20.10 -30.39
C ALA A 90 -0.80 18.74 -30.84
N VAL A 91 0.04 17.86 -31.40
CA VAL A 91 -0.34 16.49 -31.78
C VAL A 91 0.36 15.41 -30.94
N ARG A 92 0.68 15.72 -29.67
CA ARG A 92 1.49 14.86 -28.78
C ARG A 92 0.99 13.41 -28.66
N ASP A 93 -0.31 13.18 -28.77
CA ASP A 93 -0.92 11.84 -28.70
C ASP A 93 -0.55 10.94 -29.91
N ARG A 94 0.02 11.52 -30.98
CA ARG A 94 0.53 10.80 -32.15
C ARG A 94 2.01 10.42 -32.04
N PHE A 95 2.68 10.86 -30.98
CA PHE A 95 4.10 10.61 -30.75
C PHE A 95 4.30 9.74 -29.51
N PRO A 96 5.41 8.99 -29.41
CA PRO A 96 5.79 8.34 -28.17
C PRO A 96 5.91 9.37 -27.04
N ALA A 97 5.34 9.08 -25.86
CA ALA A 97 5.32 10.01 -24.73
C ALA A 97 6.71 10.53 -24.34
N GLY A 98 7.75 9.71 -24.50
CA GLY A 98 9.15 10.05 -24.29
C GLY A 98 9.73 11.19 -25.09
N PHE A 99 9.14 11.46 -26.24
CA PHE A 99 9.65 12.48 -27.15
C PHE A 99 9.41 13.88 -26.54
N MET A 100 8.40 14.02 -25.68
CA MET A 100 7.98 15.31 -25.13
C MET A 100 9.07 16.00 -24.31
N ARG A 101 9.92 15.25 -23.59
CA ARG A 101 11.02 15.88 -22.82
C ARG A 101 12.04 16.56 -23.73
N ALA A 102 12.41 15.92 -24.84
CA ALA A 102 13.32 16.49 -25.82
C ALA A 102 12.70 17.71 -26.52
N VAL A 103 11.38 17.65 -26.78
CA VAL A 103 10.59 18.77 -27.31
C VAL A 103 10.66 19.98 -26.37
N HIS A 104 10.31 19.83 -25.09
CA HIS A 104 10.35 20.92 -24.12
C HIS A 104 11.77 21.50 -23.95
N ARG A 105 12.80 20.64 -23.90
CA ARG A 105 14.19 21.09 -23.79
C ARG A 105 14.63 21.90 -25.02
N ALA A 106 14.30 21.44 -26.21
CA ALA A 106 14.66 22.10 -27.45
C ALA A 106 13.87 23.42 -27.64
N LEU A 107 12.59 23.46 -27.25
CA LEU A 107 11.80 24.70 -27.18
C LEU A 107 12.42 25.70 -26.22
N ALA A 108 12.84 25.27 -25.02
CA ALA A 108 13.52 26.16 -24.07
C ALA A 108 14.81 26.76 -24.64
N VAL A 109 15.57 26.01 -25.45
CA VAL A 109 16.76 26.57 -26.15
C VAL A 109 16.32 27.58 -27.19
N ALA A 110 15.35 27.25 -28.05
CA ALA A 110 14.88 28.13 -29.12
C ALA A 110 14.27 29.43 -28.58
N TYR A 111 13.43 29.36 -27.55
CA TYR A 111 12.87 30.53 -26.89
C TYR A 111 13.94 31.43 -26.27
N ARG A 112 14.99 30.86 -25.68
CA ARG A 112 16.12 31.68 -25.21
C ARG A 112 16.84 32.39 -26.35
N SER A 113 17.07 31.72 -27.48
CA SER A 113 17.68 32.33 -28.67
C SER A 113 16.83 33.45 -29.28
N LEU A 114 15.53 33.48 -28.98
CA LEU A 114 14.57 34.50 -29.45
C LEU A 114 14.22 35.56 -28.38
N ASP A 115 14.87 35.52 -27.22
CA ASP A 115 14.56 36.38 -26.06
C ASP A 115 13.11 36.24 -25.53
N ARG A 116 12.54 35.03 -25.64
CA ARG A 116 11.16 34.64 -25.25
C ARG A 116 11.15 33.63 -24.09
N GLN A 117 12.04 33.80 -23.11
CA GLN A 117 12.38 32.75 -22.14
C GLN A 117 11.22 32.38 -21.19
N ASP A 118 10.26 33.28 -21.04
CA ASP A 118 9.03 33.14 -20.27
C ASP A 118 8.03 32.13 -20.88
N GLU A 119 8.20 31.77 -22.15
CA GLU A 119 7.38 30.76 -22.84
C GLU A 119 7.90 29.32 -22.64
N ALA A 120 9.07 29.15 -22.00
CA ALA A 120 9.67 27.85 -21.76
C ALA A 120 9.15 27.19 -20.47
N ASP A 121 8.74 25.92 -20.57
CA ASP A 121 8.43 25.09 -19.39
C ASP A 121 9.73 24.64 -18.70
N THR A 122 9.95 25.10 -17.46
CA THR A 122 11.22 24.92 -16.73
C THR A 122 11.25 23.71 -15.77
N GLU A 123 10.15 22.97 -15.61
CA GLU A 123 10.05 21.85 -14.65
C GLU A 123 10.33 20.47 -15.28
N VAL A 124 11.47 20.28 -15.98
CA VAL A 124 11.79 18.99 -16.63
C VAL A 124 13.10 18.36 -16.10
N PRO A 125 13.08 17.16 -15.49
CA PRO A 125 14.28 16.46 -15.02
C PRO A 125 15.23 15.96 -16.14
N LEU A 126 16.52 15.85 -15.79
CA LEU A 126 17.69 15.63 -16.67
C LEU A 126 17.85 14.25 -17.35
N LEU A 127 16.83 13.38 -17.40
CA LEU A 127 16.96 12.01 -17.93
C LEU A 127 16.09 11.78 -19.18
N ILE A 128 16.68 11.20 -20.24
CA ILE A 128 15.97 10.79 -21.46
C ILE A 128 15.36 9.39 -21.23
N THR A 129 14.23 9.32 -20.51
CA THR A 129 13.38 8.13 -20.47
C THR A 129 11.90 8.48 -20.33
N ASP A 130 11.04 7.62 -20.88
CA ASP A 130 9.57 7.63 -20.73
C ASP A 130 9.16 7.02 -19.39
N SER A 131 10.12 6.40 -18.71
CA SER A 131 9.97 5.86 -17.39
C SER A 131 10.31 6.87 -16.30
N TRP A 132 9.80 6.64 -15.10
CA TRP A 132 10.32 7.31 -13.91
C TRP A 132 10.52 6.28 -12.81
N VAL A 133 11.37 6.64 -11.85
CA VAL A 133 11.64 5.85 -10.67
C VAL A 133 11.62 6.78 -9.47
N THR A 134 10.68 6.56 -8.56
CA THR A 134 10.65 7.22 -7.26
C THR A 134 10.63 6.15 -6.16
N ALA A 135 10.98 6.52 -4.94
CA ALA A 135 10.86 5.61 -3.80
C ALA A 135 9.40 5.20 -3.52
N GLU A 136 8.46 6.06 -3.91
CA GLU A 136 7.02 5.85 -3.78
C GLU A 136 6.45 4.97 -4.91
N ASP A 137 6.76 5.29 -6.16
CA ASP A 137 6.15 4.66 -7.33
C ASP A 137 6.87 3.41 -7.81
N GLY A 138 8.14 3.22 -7.46
CA GLY A 138 8.99 2.23 -8.14
C GLY A 138 9.24 2.59 -9.62
N PHE A 139 9.62 1.62 -10.45
CA PHE A 139 9.88 1.85 -11.88
C PHE A 139 8.59 1.80 -12.69
N ARG A 140 8.27 2.89 -13.39
CA ARG A 140 7.04 3.05 -14.20
C ARG A 140 7.36 3.29 -15.66
N PHE A 141 6.49 2.84 -16.56
CA PHE A 141 6.60 3.15 -18.00
C PHE A 141 5.55 4.17 -18.50
N GLY A 142 4.62 4.59 -17.63
CA GLY A 142 3.51 5.46 -17.98
C GLY A 142 2.51 5.60 -16.82
N PRO A 143 1.61 6.60 -16.86
CA PRO A 143 0.67 6.84 -15.76
C PRO A 143 -0.35 5.70 -15.64
N PRO A 144 -0.85 5.41 -14.42
CA PRO A 144 -1.85 4.37 -14.20
C PRO A 144 -3.10 4.63 -15.03
N ARG A 145 -3.56 3.60 -15.74
CA ARG A 145 -4.83 3.61 -16.47
C ARG A 145 -5.41 2.22 -16.62
N LEU A 146 -6.73 2.11 -16.50
CA LEU A 146 -7.45 0.87 -16.76
C LEU A 146 -8.07 0.95 -18.17
N VAL A 147 -7.69 0.03 -19.05
CA VAL A 147 -8.09 0.06 -20.46
C VAL A 147 -8.87 -1.19 -20.82
N GLU A 148 -10.12 -1.04 -21.26
CA GLU A 148 -10.88 -2.14 -21.84
C GLU A 148 -10.30 -2.51 -23.22
N LYS A 149 -9.83 -3.75 -23.38
CA LYS A 149 -9.24 -4.26 -24.63
C LYS A 149 -10.21 -5.12 -25.44
N ALA A 150 -11.20 -5.69 -24.77
CA ALA A 150 -12.34 -6.41 -25.35
C ALA A 150 -13.51 -6.32 -24.36
N PRO A 151 -14.76 -6.59 -24.76
CA PRO A 151 -15.89 -6.56 -23.83
C PRO A 151 -15.62 -7.39 -22.58
N GLY A 152 -15.59 -6.74 -21.41
CA GLY A 152 -15.31 -7.39 -20.13
C GLY A 152 -13.82 -7.70 -19.85
N VAL A 153 -12.88 -7.36 -20.74
CA VAL A 153 -11.44 -7.58 -20.54
C VAL A 153 -10.73 -6.25 -20.36
N TYR A 154 -10.25 -6.01 -19.14
CA TYR A 154 -9.57 -4.78 -18.74
C TYR A 154 -8.09 -5.05 -18.51
N VAL A 155 -7.23 -4.15 -18.96
CA VAL A 155 -5.78 -4.21 -18.72
C VAL A 155 -5.39 -3.00 -17.89
N ALA A 156 -4.85 -3.24 -16.71
CA ALA A 156 -4.25 -2.25 -15.82
C ALA A 156 -2.83 -1.95 -16.30
N GLN A 157 -2.67 -0.77 -16.91
CA GLN A 157 -1.39 -0.32 -17.46
C GLN A 157 -0.77 0.75 -16.57
N GLY A 158 0.55 0.71 -16.41
CA GLY A 158 1.27 1.68 -15.58
C GLY A 158 1.01 1.55 -14.07
N TYR A 159 0.24 0.55 -13.66
CA TYR A 159 -0.08 0.22 -12.27
C TYR A 159 1.01 -0.58 -11.56
N ASP A 160 1.89 -1.28 -12.28
CA ASP A 160 3.17 -1.81 -11.78
C ASP A 160 4.24 -1.68 -12.89
N PHE A 161 5.41 -2.27 -12.68
CA PHE A 161 6.43 -2.50 -13.69
C PHE A 161 5.89 -3.30 -14.89
N ALA A 162 5.07 -4.32 -14.62
CA ALA A 162 4.37 -5.09 -15.64
C ALA A 162 2.87 -4.73 -15.65
N ASP A 163 2.28 -4.74 -16.85
CA ASP A 163 0.83 -4.68 -17.00
C ASP A 163 0.20 -5.98 -16.46
N PHE A 164 -1.03 -5.87 -15.99
CA PHE A 164 -1.84 -7.03 -15.60
C PHE A 164 -3.30 -6.83 -15.98
N SER A 165 -4.09 -7.89 -15.98
CA SER A 165 -5.42 -7.89 -16.59
C SER A 165 -6.51 -8.39 -15.64
N PHE A 166 -7.73 -7.96 -15.90
CA PHE A 166 -8.94 -8.42 -15.27
C PHE A 166 -9.94 -8.85 -16.34
N VAL A 167 -10.52 -10.03 -16.18
CA VAL A 167 -11.58 -10.55 -17.03
C VAL A 167 -12.86 -10.60 -16.19
N VAL A 168 -13.79 -9.72 -16.51
CA VAL A 168 -15.15 -9.66 -15.96
C VAL A 168 -16.01 -10.66 -16.72
N THR A 169 -16.61 -11.59 -16.00
CA THR A 169 -17.50 -12.63 -16.51
C THR A 169 -18.87 -12.51 -15.85
N ASP A 170 -19.84 -13.29 -16.32
CA ASP A 170 -21.17 -13.37 -15.70
C ASP A 170 -21.12 -13.93 -14.26
N SER A 171 -20.07 -14.68 -13.93
CA SER A 171 -19.87 -15.25 -12.60
C SER A 171 -19.01 -14.34 -11.72
N GLY A 172 -18.00 -13.65 -12.25
CA GLY A 172 -17.13 -12.80 -11.45
C GLY A 172 -15.93 -12.24 -12.19
N ILE A 173 -14.93 -11.78 -11.44
CA ILE A 173 -13.68 -11.22 -11.96
C ILE A 173 -12.55 -12.25 -11.82
N VAL A 174 -11.77 -12.43 -12.88
CA VAL A 174 -10.51 -13.20 -12.89
C VAL A 174 -9.35 -12.25 -13.16
N ALA A 175 -8.39 -12.17 -12.24
CA ALA A 175 -7.15 -11.42 -12.45
C ALA A 175 -6.08 -12.30 -13.12
N VAL A 176 -5.35 -11.75 -14.08
CA VAL A 176 -4.30 -12.43 -14.86
C VAL A 176 -3.05 -11.56 -14.85
N ASP A 177 -1.97 -12.09 -14.28
CA ASP A 177 -0.84 -11.32 -13.74
C ASP A 177 -1.31 -10.36 -12.62
N THR A 178 -0.52 -10.13 -11.57
CA THR A 178 -0.97 -9.32 -10.40
C THR A 178 0.10 -8.35 -9.91
N GLY A 179 0.96 -7.90 -10.84
CA GLY A 179 2.07 -7.00 -10.53
C GLY A 179 3.16 -7.66 -9.68
N GLY A 180 4.09 -6.85 -9.18
CA GLY A 180 5.16 -7.24 -8.26
C GLY A 180 4.92 -6.77 -6.82
N ASP A 181 4.01 -5.82 -6.61
CA ASP A 181 3.64 -5.28 -5.29
C ASP A 181 2.12 -5.33 -5.08
N PRO A 182 1.61 -5.92 -3.97
CA PRO A 182 0.18 -5.99 -3.67
C PRO A 182 -0.55 -4.65 -3.65
N ARG A 183 0.13 -3.54 -3.30
CA ARG A 183 -0.46 -2.19 -3.26
C ARG A 183 -0.92 -1.73 -4.63
N HIS A 184 -0.17 -2.10 -5.66
CA HIS A 184 -0.44 -1.75 -7.05
C HIS A 184 -1.64 -2.49 -7.63
N ALA A 185 -1.72 -3.80 -7.38
CA ALA A 185 -2.88 -4.62 -7.76
C ALA A 185 -4.15 -4.11 -7.08
N ARG A 186 -4.06 -3.70 -5.80
CA ARG A 186 -5.19 -3.12 -5.05
C ARG A 186 -5.66 -1.80 -5.64
N ALA A 187 -4.75 -0.91 -6.03
CA ALA A 187 -5.10 0.36 -6.68
C ALA A 187 -5.83 0.13 -8.02
N ALA A 188 -5.35 -0.80 -8.84
CA ALA A 188 -6.01 -1.15 -10.11
C ALA A 188 -7.39 -1.78 -9.90
N LEU A 189 -7.53 -2.64 -8.89
CA LEU A 189 -8.81 -3.23 -8.53
C LEU A 189 -9.81 -2.16 -8.06
N GLN A 190 -9.38 -1.18 -7.27
CA GLN A 190 -10.24 -0.06 -6.85
C GLN A 190 -10.80 0.72 -8.05
N ASP A 191 -9.99 0.96 -9.06
CA ASP A 191 -10.44 1.60 -10.30
C ASP A 191 -11.41 0.71 -11.08
N LEU A 192 -11.16 -0.60 -11.16
CA LEU A 192 -12.09 -1.56 -11.79
C LEU A 192 -13.43 -1.62 -11.04
N ARG A 193 -13.43 -1.49 -9.71
CA ARG A 193 -14.65 -1.50 -8.88
C ARG A 193 -15.56 -0.30 -9.14
N ARG A 194 -15.07 0.77 -9.78
CA ARG A 194 -15.92 1.87 -10.27
C ARG A 194 -16.71 1.49 -11.53
N ILE A 195 -16.29 0.44 -12.25
CA ILE A 195 -16.89 -0.04 -13.50
C ILE A 195 -17.83 -1.22 -13.23
N THR A 196 -17.42 -2.15 -12.37
CA THR A 196 -18.19 -3.37 -12.08
C THR A 196 -18.19 -3.71 -10.60
N SER A 197 -19.34 -4.16 -10.10
CA SER A 197 -19.48 -4.73 -8.76
C SER A 197 -19.38 -6.27 -8.76
N ALA A 198 -18.99 -6.90 -9.88
CA ALA A 198 -18.91 -8.35 -9.99
C ALA A 198 -17.92 -8.94 -8.95
N PRO A 199 -18.30 -9.97 -8.18
CA PRO A 199 -17.40 -10.59 -7.19
C PRO A 199 -16.19 -11.26 -7.86
N GLU A 200 -15.09 -11.51 -7.17
CA GLU A 200 -14.04 -12.40 -7.70
C GLU A 200 -14.54 -13.84 -7.56
N LYS A 201 -14.78 -14.55 -8.69
CA LYS A 201 -15.27 -15.93 -8.67
C LYS A 201 -14.40 -16.87 -9.47
N LEU A 202 -14.20 -18.06 -8.92
CA LEU A 202 -13.46 -19.15 -9.53
C LEU A 202 -14.24 -20.46 -9.36
N THR A 203 -14.44 -21.21 -10.44
CA THR A 203 -14.99 -22.57 -10.36
C THR A 203 -13.86 -23.58 -10.50
N VAL A 204 -13.59 -24.37 -9.46
CA VAL A 204 -12.56 -25.44 -9.49
C VAL A 204 -13.22 -26.77 -9.18
N GLY A 205 -13.09 -27.75 -10.08
CA GLY A 205 -13.68 -29.08 -9.88
C GLY A 205 -15.20 -29.09 -9.72
N GLY A 206 -15.90 -28.10 -10.30
CA GLY A 206 -17.36 -27.95 -10.18
C GLY A 206 -17.83 -27.34 -8.85
N VAL A 207 -16.92 -26.75 -8.08
CA VAL A 207 -17.27 -25.96 -6.89
C VAL A 207 -17.04 -24.48 -7.20
N ASP A 208 -18.07 -23.67 -7.00
CA ASP A 208 -17.99 -22.22 -7.11
C ASP A 208 -17.40 -21.63 -5.84
N PHE A 209 -16.37 -20.80 -6.01
CA PHE A 209 -15.76 -19.99 -4.97
C PHE A 209 -16.02 -18.53 -5.28
N ALA A 210 -16.49 -17.77 -4.30
CA ALA A 210 -16.52 -16.31 -4.34
C ALA A 210 -15.57 -15.76 -3.27
N LEU A 211 -14.67 -14.88 -3.69
CA LEU A 211 -13.63 -14.29 -2.87
C LEU A 211 -14.01 -12.84 -2.55
N TYR A 212 -14.04 -12.49 -1.27
CA TYR A 212 -14.37 -11.16 -0.80
C TYR A 212 -13.24 -10.63 0.08
N PRO A 213 -12.43 -9.66 -0.41
CA PRO A 213 -11.47 -9.00 0.44
C PRO A 213 -12.20 -8.22 1.53
N ILE A 214 -11.72 -8.32 2.76
CA ILE A 214 -12.24 -7.57 3.91
C ILE A 214 -11.14 -6.65 4.47
N PRO A 215 -11.48 -5.42 4.88
CA PRO A 215 -10.48 -4.44 5.29
C PRO A 215 -10.04 -4.57 6.75
N GLY A 216 -10.52 -5.58 7.49
CA GLY A 216 -10.20 -5.71 8.91
C GLY A 216 -10.89 -6.87 9.64
N GLY A 217 -10.83 -6.81 10.96
CA GLY A 217 -10.93 -7.97 11.87
C GLY A 217 -9.59 -8.17 12.56
N GLU A 218 -8.89 -9.25 12.20
CA GLU A 218 -7.51 -9.50 12.62
C GLU A 218 -6.49 -8.70 11.79
N THR A 219 -6.50 -8.77 10.45
CA THR A 219 -5.53 -8.09 9.57
C THR A 219 -6.20 -7.21 8.52
N HIS A 220 -5.45 -6.29 7.91
CA HIS A 220 -5.97 -5.35 6.90
C HIS A 220 -6.17 -5.97 5.49
N ASP A 221 -5.75 -7.22 5.30
CA ASP A 221 -5.75 -7.96 4.04
C ASP A 221 -6.53 -9.28 4.13
N GLY A 222 -7.47 -9.36 5.08
CA GLY A 222 -8.32 -10.52 5.26
C GLY A 222 -9.11 -10.89 3.99
N LEU A 223 -9.41 -12.18 3.86
CA LEU A 223 -10.15 -12.73 2.73
C LEU A 223 -11.25 -13.68 3.21
N VAL A 224 -12.49 -13.37 2.84
CA VAL A 224 -13.64 -14.25 3.03
C VAL A 224 -13.83 -15.08 1.76
N VAL A 225 -13.96 -16.40 1.90
CA VAL A 225 -14.21 -17.33 0.79
C VAL A 225 -15.58 -17.98 0.96
N HIS A 226 -16.48 -17.73 0.03
CA HIS A 226 -17.85 -18.26 0.04
C HIS A 226 -18.04 -19.36 -1.00
N LEU A 227 -18.64 -20.47 -0.58
CA LEU A 227 -19.11 -21.55 -1.44
C LEU A 227 -20.65 -21.49 -1.46
N PRO A 228 -21.27 -20.74 -2.40
CA PRO A 228 -22.70 -20.45 -2.37
C PRO A 228 -23.57 -21.71 -2.43
N ASP A 229 -23.24 -22.65 -3.32
CA ASP A 229 -23.97 -23.90 -3.48
C ASP A 229 -23.97 -24.79 -2.22
N ARG A 230 -23.05 -24.52 -1.29
CA ARG A 230 -22.89 -25.28 -0.04
C ARG A 230 -23.38 -24.50 1.18
N GLY A 231 -23.64 -23.19 1.03
CA GLY A 231 -23.92 -22.27 2.13
C GLY A 231 -22.78 -22.22 3.15
N ILE A 232 -21.51 -22.31 2.70
CA ILE A 232 -20.33 -22.33 3.56
C ILE A 232 -19.52 -21.08 3.30
N VAL A 233 -19.16 -20.36 4.36
CA VAL A 233 -18.23 -19.23 4.29
C VAL A 233 -17.01 -19.52 5.16
N PHE A 234 -15.84 -19.51 4.54
CA PHE A 234 -14.56 -19.46 5.23
C PHE A 234 -14.24 -18.00 5.54
N THR A 235 -14.13 -17.67 6.82
CA THR A 235 -13.97 -16.28 7.30
C THR A 235 -12.53 -15.92 7.64
N GLY A 236 -11.61 -16.88 7.50
CA GLY A 236 -10.27 -16.77 8.07
C GLY A 236 -10.37 -16.46 9.57
N ASP A 237 -9.56 -15.53 10.02
CA ASP A 237 -9.45 -15.14 11.43
C ASP A 237 -10.08 -13.76 11.71
N MET A 238 -11.03 -13.32 10.87
CA MET A 238 -11.68 -12.01 11.02
C MET A 238 -12.30 -11.77 12.41
N ASN A 239 -12.85 -12.81 13.05
CA ASN A 239 -13.46 -12.77 14.39
C ASN A 239 -12.49 -13.18 15.51
N MET A 240 -11.20 -12.95 15.34
CA MET A 240 -10.25 -13.13 16.43
C MET A 240 -10.67 -12.27 17.63
N PRO A 241 -10.66 -12.84 18.87
CA PRO A 241 -10.99 -12.06 20.06
C PRO A 241 -9.97 -10.95 20.33
N TYR A 242 -8.80 -11.08 19.72
CA TYR A 242 -7.79 -10.04 19.63
C TYR A 242 -8.08 -9.25 18.36
N LEU A 243 -8.43 -7.97 18.50
CA LEU A 243 -8.54 -7.08 17.35
C LEU A 243 -7.11 -6.83 16.81
N GLY A 244 -6.62 -7.71 15.95
CA GLY A 244 -5.21 -7.80 15.55
C GLY A 244 -4.56 -9.16 15.85
N ALA A 245 -3.52 -9.54 15.10
CA ALA A 245 -2.66 -10.65 15.49
C ALA A 245 -1.95 -10.36 16.83
N PRO A 246 -1.63 -11.39 17.65
CA PRO A 246 -0.83 -11.18 18.85
C PRO A 246 0.44 -10.41 18.53
N PHE A 247 0.70 -9.34 19.28
CA PHE A 247 1.85 -8.41 19.12
C PHE A 247 1.79 -7.42 17.93
N PHE A 248 0.81 -7.52 17.02
CA PHE A 248 0.68 -6.59 15.89
C PHE A 248 -0.63 -5.77 15.96
N PRO A 249 -0.57 -4.43 15.96
CA PRO A 249 -1.74 -3.55 16.13
C PRO A 249 -2.48 -3.25 14.81
N GLU A 250 -2.67 -4.24 13.94
CA GLU A 250 -3.21 -4.04 12.59
C GLU A 250 -4.74 -4.22 12.45
N GLY A 251 -5.40 -4.78 13.48
CA GLY A 251 -6.84 -5.02 13.47
C GLY A 251 -7.68 -3.73 13.53
N SER A 252 -8.88 -3.78 12.95
CA SER A 252 -9.79 -2.62 12.82
C SER A 252 -11.19 -2.97 13.29
N ALA A 253 -11.72 -2.21 14.26
CA ALA A 253 -13.09 -2.41 14.77
C ALA A 253 -14.12 -2.15 13.67
N GLU A 254 -13.94 -1.10 12.87
CA GLU A 254 -14.82 -0.82 11.74
C GLU A 254 -14.71 -1.91 10.67
N GLY A 255 -13.48 -2.37 10.37
CA GLY A 255 -13.26 -3.46 9.43
C GLY A 255 -13.89 -4.78 9.90
N LEU A 256 -13.87 -5.06 11.21
CA LEU A 256 -14.60 -6.17 11.81
C LEU A 256 -16.11 -6.03 11.60
N PHE A 257 -16.68 -4.85 11.84
CA PHE A 257 -18.11 -4.62 11.65
C PHE A 257 -18.54 -4.77 10.19
N GLU A 258 -17.73 -4.25 9.26
CA GLU A 258 -17.95 -4.40 7.82
C GLU A 258 -17.86 -5.86 7.39
N ALA A 259 -16.85 -6.61 7.87
CA ALA A 259 -16.68 -8.02 7.59
C ALA A 259 -17.84 -8.87 8.15
N MET A 260 -18.26 -8.63 9.39
CA MET A 260 -19.40 -9.31 10.01
C MET A 260 -20.70 -9.04 9.24
N GLN A 261 -20.93 -7.79 8.81
CA GLN A 261 -22.11 -7.44 8.02
C GLN A 261 -22.08 -8.11 6.64
N LEU A 262 -20.94 -8.05 5.94
CA LEU A 262 -20.75 -8.74 4.67
C LEU A 262 -21.07 -10.23 4.80
N VAL A 263 -20.52 -10.91 5.79
CA VAL A 263 -20.75 -12.34 6.01
C VAL A 263 -22.20 -12.64 6.37
N ALA A 264 -22.87 -11.78 7.13
CA ALA A 264 -24.30 -11.92 7.39
C ALA A 264 -25.14 -11.80 6.11
N ASP A 265 -24.80 -10.88 5.22
CA ASP A 265 -25.50 -10.64 3.95
C ASP A 265 -25.31 -11.79 2.94
N LEU A 266 -24.29 -12.64 3.11
CA LEU A 266 -24.09 -13.86 2.33
C LEU A 266 -25.04 -15.00 2.72
N GLU A 267 -25.81 -14.84 3.81
CA GLU A 267 -26.75 -15.82 4.37
C GLU A 267 -26.15 -17.24 4.52
N PRO A 268 -24.96 -17.40 5.14
CA PRO A 268 -24.31 -18.70 5.25
C PRO A 268 -25.04 -19.61 6.24
N ARG A 269 -25.01 -20.91 5.95
CA ARG A 269 -25.43 -21.96 6.89
C ARG A 269 -24.30 -22.39 7.82
N LEU A 270 -23.05 -22.20 7.41
CA LEU A 270 -21.86 -22.59 8.19
C LEU A 270 -20.73 -21.59 7.98
N LEU A 271 -20.16 -21.12 9.08
CA LEU A 271 -18.90 -20.39 9.09
C LEU A 271 -17.76 -21.34 9.44
N ILE A 272 -16.63 -21.20 8.75
CA ILE A 272 -15.38 -21.91 9.07
C ILE A 272 -14.30 -20.86 9.26
N HIS A 273 -13.76 -20.79 10.47
CA HIS A 273 -12.68 -19.88 10.82
C HIS A 273 -11.30 -20.56 10.63
N GLY A 274 -10.22 -19.79 10.73
CA GLY A 274 -8.85 -20.33 10.68
C GLY A 274 -8.53 -21.29 11.84
N HIS A 275 -9.31 -21.23 12.92
CA HIS A 275 -9.17 -22.08 14.09
C HIS A 275 -10.49 -22.75 14.53
N THR A 276 -10.40 -24.01 15.00
CA THR A 276 -11.57 -24.77 15.49
C THR A 276 -12.31 -24.08 16.64
N PRO A 277 -11.64 -23.56 17.69
CA PRO A 277 -12.35 -22.89 18.79
C PRO A 277 -13.14 -21.66 18.32
N LEU A 278 -12.64 -20.95 17.30
CA LEU A 278 -13.35 -19.81 16.72
C LEU A 278 -14.58 -20.27 15.94
N THR A 279 -14.46 -21.36 15.18
CA THR A 279 -15.59 -21.97 14.46
C THR A 279 -16.72 -22.39 15.41
N GLU A 280 -16.37 -22.91 16.58
CA GLU A 280 -17.33 -23.33 17.61
C GLU A 280 -17.95 -22.15 18.37
N THR A 281 -17.19 -21.05 18.52
CA THR A 281 -17.59 -19.91 19.35
C THR A 281 -18.33 -18.83 18.54
N TYR A 282 -17.85 -18.50 17.34
CA TYR A 282 -18.33 -17.37 16.53
C TYR A 282 -19.19 -17.84 15.35
N SER A 283 -20.25 -18.59 15.63
CA SER A 283 -21.19 -19.05 14.58
C SER A 283 -22.05 -17.90 14.05
N ILE A 284 -22.72 -18.11 12.91
CA ILE A 284 -23.58 -17.09 12.27
C ILE A 284 -24.71 -16.61 13.20
N GLU A 285 -25.22 -17.48 14.08
CA GLU A 285 -26.25 -17.16 15.06
C GLU A 285 -25.79 -16.16 16.13
N THR A 286 -24.48 -16.00 16.32
CA THR A 286 -23.91 -15.04 17.28
C THR A 286 -23.85 -13.63 16.73
N PHE A 287 -23.80 -13.46 15.40
CA PHE A 287 -23.49 -12.19 14.74
C PHE A 287 -24.45 -11.05 15.09
N PRO A 288 -25.79 -11.23 15.07
CA PRO A 288 -26.71 -10.13 15.36
C PRO A 288 -26.47 -9.50 16.74
N GLY A 289 -26.33 -10.35 17.77
CA GLY A 289 -26.08 -9.91 19.14
C GLY A 289 -24.66 -9.40 19.35
N LEU A 290 -23.66 -10.09 18.80
CA LEU A 290 -22.25 -9.74 18.97
C LEU A 290 -21.93 -8.42 18.28
N LEU A 291 -22.38 -8.21 17.04
CA LEU A 291 -22.17 -6.98 16.28
C LEU A 291 -22.79 -5.78 17.00
N ALA A 292 -24.03 -5.91 17.50
CA ALA A 292 -24.69 -4.86 18.25
C ALA A 292 -23.94 -4.54 19.56
N ALA A 293 -23.54 -5.57 20.31
CA ALA A 293 -22.82 -5.42 21.58
C ALA A 293 -21.44 -4.77 21.39
N LEU A 294 -20.68 -5.15 20.36
CA LEU A 294 -19.36 -4.58 20.07
C LEU A 294 -19.44 -3.14 19.56
N ARG A 295 -20.47 -2.77 18.79
CA ARG A 295 -20.72 -1.37 18.40
C ARG A 295 -21.00 -0.48 19.61
N GLU A 296 -21.85 -0.95 20.52
CA GLU A 296 -22.11 -0.24 21.79
C GLU A 296 -20.83 -0.11 22.62
N LEU A 297 -20.05 -1.18 22.74
CA LEU A 297 -18.78 -1.17 23.46
C LEU A 297 -17.78 -0.18 22.83
N ARG A 298 -17.70 -0.12 21.50
CA ARG A 298 -16.86 0.86 20.76
C ARG A 298 -17.24 2.28 21.15
N ASP A 299 -18.54 2.60 21.13
CA ASP A 299 -19.04 3.94 21.47
C ASP A 299 -18.73 4.31 22.92
N LEU A 300 -18.91 3.35 23.85
CA LEU A 300 -18.59 3.53 25.26
C LEU A 300 -17.10 3.83 25.47
N VAL A 301 -16.21 3.05 24.85
CA VAL A 301 -14.75 3.24 24.99
C VAL A 301 -14.34 4.60 24.43
N VAL A 302 -14.85 4.98 23.25
CA VAL A 302 -14.53 6.28 22.63
C VAL A 302 -15.00 7.45 23.52
N ALA A 303 -16.21 7.37 24.07
CA ALA A 303 -16.71 8.38 25.00
C ALA A 303 -15.85 8.47 26.27
N ALA A 304 -15.48 7.34 26.86
CA ALA A 304 -14.65 7.30 28.06
C ALA A 304 -13.24 7.86 27.82
N VAL A 305 -12.64 7.62 26.65
CA VAL A 305 -11.38 8.26 26.25
C VAL A 305 -11.55 9.78 26.15
N GLY A 306 -12.65 10.25 25.57
CA GLY A 306 -12.98 11.69 25.51
C GLY A 306 -13.17 12.34 26.88
N GLU A 307 -13.58 11.57 27.89
CA GLU A 307 -13.67 12.00 29.30
C GLU A 307 -12.32 11.94 30.05
N GLY A 308 -11.27 11.44 29.42
CA GLY A 308 -9.96 11.25 30.06
C GLY A 308 -9.92 10.10 31.06
N ARG A 309 -10.77 9.07 30.89
CA ARG A 309 -10.70 7.83 31.68
C ARG A 309 -9.46 7.03 31.30
N THR A 310 -8.87 6.38 32.29
CA THR A 310 -7.78 5.41 32.12
C THR A 310 -8.30 4.09 31.57
N LEU A 311 -7.43 3.31 30.92
CA LEU A 311 -7.76 1.96 30.42
C LEU A 311 -8.35 1.05 31.52
N VAL A 312 -7.74 1.07 32.70
CA VAL A 312 -8.15 0.23 33.84
C VAL A 312 -9.54 0.61 34.34
N GLU A 313 -9.88 1.90 34.38
CA GLU A 313 -11.24 2.34 34.74
C GLU A 313 -12.30 1.84 33.75
N ILE A 314 -11.97 1.81 32.46
CA ILE A 314 -12.88 1.31 31.41
C ILE A 314 -13.07 -0.20 31.54
N LEU A 315 -11.98 -0.97 31.70
CA LEU A 315 -12.03 -2.43 31.90
C LEU A 315 -12.83 -2.81 33.16
N HIS A 316 -12.59 -2.14 34.28
CA HIS A 316 -13.25 -2.42 35.56
C HIS A 316 -14.75 -2.09 35.57
N ARG A 317 -15.25 -1.33 34.59
CA ARG A 317 -16.69 -1.12 34.41
C ARG A 317 -17.43 -2.44 34.14
N ASN A 318 -16.73 -3.47 33.64
CA ASN A 318 -17.31 -4.77 33.33
C ASN A 318 -18.59 -4.67 32.48
N HIS A 319 -18.55 -3.79 31.48
CA HIS A 319 -19.73 -3.45 30.68
C HIS A 319 -20.30 -4.67 29.96
N LEU A 320 -21.61 -4.90 30.15
CA LEU A 320 -22.37 -5.98 29.51
C LEU A 320 -23.63 -5.37 28.86
N PRO A 321 -23.65 -5.20 27.53
CA PRO A 321 -24.75 -4.62 26.78
C PRO A 321 -26.08 -5.35 26.99
N ASP A 322 -27.18 -4.60 27.11
CA ASP A 322 -28.52 -5.16 27.33
C ASP A 322 -29.00 -6.03 26.15
N VAL A 323 -28.52 -5.74 24.93
CA VAL A 323 -28.81 -6.53 23.71
C VAL A 323 -28.44 -8.01 23.87
N LEU A 324 -27.46 -8.34 24.70
CA LEU A 324 -27.04 -9.72 24.94
C LEU A 324 -28.13 -10.56 25.65
N ARG A 325 -29.11 -9.94 26.32
CA ARG A 325 -30.24 -10.66 26.94
C ARG A 325 -31.13 -11.34 25.89
N GLU A 326 -31.26 -10.72 24.73
CA GLU A 326 -32.05 -11.24 23.60
C GLU A 326 -31.21 -12.18 22.70
N HIS A 327 -29.88 -12.18 22.88
CA HIS A 327 -28.92 -12.96 22.10
C HIS A 327 -27.99 -13.79 23.00
N PRO A 328 -28.49 -14.83 23.70
CA PRO A 328 -27.69 -15.62 24.65
C PRO A 328 -26.46 -16.30 24.01
N ASN A 329 -26.54 -16.67 22.73
CA ASN A 329 -25.42 -17.28 22.00
C ASN A 329 -24.24 -16.30 21.78
N ALA A 330 -24.48 -14.98 21.85
CA ALA A 330 -23.45 -13.95 21.69
C ALA A 330 -22.72 -13.63 23.01
N VAL A 331 -23.22 -14.10 24.17
CA VAL A 331 -22.65 -13.78 25.48
C VAL A 331 -21.22 -14.28 25.62
N MET A 332 -20.97 -15.56 25.31
CA MET A 332 -19.63 -16.13 25.40
C MET A 332 -18.63 -15.47 24.43
N PRO A 333 -18.94 -15.33 23.12
CA PRO A 333 -18.12 -14.55 22.20
C PRO A 333 -17.80 -13.15 22.72
N TYR A 334 -18.81 -12.42 23.20
CA TYR A 334 -18.61 -11.06 23.71
C TYR A 334 -17.65 -11.03 24.91
N ILE A 335 -17.82 -11.93 25.89
CA ILE A 335 -16.95 -11.98 27.08
C ILE A 335 -15.50 -12.25 26.69
N ILE A 336 -15.26 -13.16 25.73
CA ILE A 336 -13.92 -13.50 25.26
C ILE A 336 -13.29 -12.30 24.51
N THR A 337 -14.05 -11.56 23.72
CA THR A 337 -13.57 -10.42 22.93
C THR A 337 -13.41 -9.12 23.73
N ARG A 338 -14.23 -8.91 24.77
CA ARG A 338 -14.44 -7.60 25.45
C ARG A 338 -13.15 -6.88 25.82
N ASP A 339 -12.28 -7.52 26.59
CA ASP A 339 -11.13 -6.85 27.21
C ASP A 339 -10.10 -6.44 26.17
N HIS A 340 -9.81 -7.33 25.22
CA HIS A 340 -8.89 -7.03 24.12
C HIS A 340 -9.45 -5.98 23.17
N PHE A 341 -10.76 -5.99 22.93
CA PHE A 341 -11.43 -4.96 22.13
C PHE A 341 -11.34 -3.57 22.80
N ILE A 342 -11.56 -3.48 24.11
CA ILE A 342 -11.36 -2.25 24.90
C ILE A 342 -9.90 -1.79 24.80
N GLN A 343 -8.95 -2.69 25.08
CA GLN A 343 -7.52 -2.40 25.04
C GLN A 343 -7.11 -1.83 23.67
N ARG A 344 -7.56 -2.45 22.58
CA ARG A 344 -7.19 -2.03 21.24
C ARG A 344 -7.78 -0.68 20.88
N ILE A 345 -9.07 -0.46 21.10
CA ILE A 345 -9.69 0.83 20.78
C ILE A 345 -9.06 1.94 21.61
N TYR A 346 -8.80 1.67 22.89
CA TYR A 346 -8.13 2.64 23.76
C TYR A 346 -6.76 3.02 23.20
N GLU A 347 -5.91 2.04 22.90
CA GLU A 347 -4.59 2.26 22.29
C GLU A 347 -4.67 3.05 20.98
N GLN A 348 -5.60 2.70 20.08
CA GLN A 348 -5.80 3.38 18.80
C GLN A 348 -6.29 4.82 18.95
N ARG A 349 -6.95 5.17 20.07
CA ARG A 349 -7.50 6.51 20.32
C ARG A 349 -6.56 7.40 21.12
N THR A 350 -5.78 6.83 22.04
CA THR A 350 -4.83 7.59 22.87
C THR A 350 -3.44 7.65 22.25
N GLY A 351 -3.04 6.64 21.49
CA GLY A 351 -1.66 6.46 21.06
C GLY A 351 -0.73 6.21 22.25
N TYR A 352 0.49 6.74 22.15
CA TYR A 352 1.57 6.49 23.10
C TYR A 352 1.50 7.32 24.39
N TRP A 353 0.72 8.41 24.43
CA TRP A 353 0.46 9.18 25.64
C TRP A 353 -0.97 8.94 26.14
N ARG A 354 -1.14 8.59 27.41
CA ARG A 354 -2.44 8.17 27.95
C ARG A 354 -2.94 9.07 29.08
N PRO A 355 -4.28 9.16 29.26
CA PRO A 355 -4.87 9.72 30.47
C PRO A 355 -4.26 9.09 31.73
N GLY A 356 -3.81 9.93 32.67
CA GLY A 356 -3.09 9.49 33.88
C GLY A 356 -1.56 9.66 33.82
N GLY A 357 -1.03 10.12 32.68
CA GLY A 357 0.41 10.37 32.52
C GLY A 357 1.21 9.13 32.13
N GLU A 358 0.55 7.98 31.93
CA GLU A 358 1.17 6.78 31.40
C GLU A 358 1.72 7.06 29.98
N GLY A 359 2.93 6.55 29.77
CA GLY A 359 3.68 6.75 28.53
C GLY A 359 4.49 8.03 28.52
N ILE A 360 4.19 9.06 29.35
CA ILE A 360 4.88 10.39 29.36
C ILE A 360 6.38 10.27 29.64
N GLU A 361 6.69 9.54 30.70
CA GLU A 361 8.06 9.17 31.05
C GLU A 361 8.13 7.65 31.09
N HIS A 362 9.26 7.11 30.63
CA HIS A 362 9.51 5.68 30.61
C HIS A 362 10.58 5.35 31.65
N PHE A 363 10.17 4.67 32.71
CA PHE A 363 11.08 4.19 33.75
C PHE A 363 11.45 2.72 33.48
N ALA A 364 12.73 2.40 33.56
CA ALA A 364 13.21 1.04 33.45
C ALA A 364 12.74 0.20 34.66
N PRO A 365 12.59 -1.13 34.52
CA PRO A 365 12.28 -2.02 35.64
C PRO A 365 13.21 -1.83 36.85
N ALA A 366 14.49 -1.55 36.61
CA ALA A 366 15.48 -1.30 37.67
C ALA A 366 15.20 0.00 38.46
N GLU A 367 14.63 1.02 37.83
CA GLU A 367 14.28 2.29 38.49
C GLU A 367 13.06 2.11 39.39
N TRP A 368 12.02 1.42 38.90
CA TRP A 368 10.88 1.02 39.72
C TRP A 368 11.31 0.13 40.88
N ALA A 369 12.18 -0.84 40.63
CA ALA A 369 12.71 -1.72 41.65
C ALA A 369 13.48 -0.94 42.73
N ALA A 370 14.31 0.02 42.34
CA ALA A 370 15.04 0.88 43.29
C ALA A 370 14.09 1.75 44.12
N ALA A 371 13.03 2.29 43.53
CA ALA A 371 12.02 3.07 44.26
C ALA A 371 11.27 2.22 45.29
N LEU A 372 10.86 1.00 44.91
CA LEU A 372 10.21 0.05 45.81
C LEU A 372 11.15 -0.43 46.92
N ASP A 373 12.43 -0.62 46.62
CA ASP A 373 13.47 -1.01 47.59
C ASP A 373 13.67 0.06 48.66
N ILE A 374 13.65 1.33 48.29
CA ILE A 374 13.65 2.45 49.24
C ILE A 374 12.43 2.38 50.17
N LEU A 375 11.24 2.12 49.62
CA LEU A 375 10.02 1.97 50.43
C LEU A 375 10.08 0.75 51.35
N GLY A 376 10.70 -0.34 50.90
CA GLY A 376 10.96 -1.57 51.66
C GLY A 376 12.15 -1.47 52.62
N GLY A 377 12.77 -0.30 52.78
CA GLY A 377 13.90 -0.09 53.69
C GLY A 377 15.22 -0.75 53.25
N GLY A 378 15.37 -1.05 51.96
CA GLY A 378 16.55 -1.71 51.40
C GLY A 378 16.64 -3.20 51.71
N SER A 379 15.53 -3.84 52.09
CA SER A 379 15.50 -5.22 52.57
C SER A 379 14.83 -6.17 51.59
N ALA A 380 15.51 -7.28 51.29
CA ALA A 380 14.92 -8.39 50.55
C ALA A 380 13.67 -8.97 51.25
N ASP A 381 13.67 -9.01 52.59
CA ASP A 381 12.55 -9.55 53.39
C ASP A 381 11.25 -8.75 53.19
N ALA A 382 11.36 -7.45 52.89
CA ALA A 382 10.18 -6.62 52.62
C ALA A 382 9.47 -7.06 51.34
N PHE A 383 10.22 -7.36 50.28
CA PHE A 383 9.67 -7.90 49.03
C PHE A 383 9.10 -9.30 49.23
N VAL A 384 9.77 -10.17 49.99
CA VAL A 384 9.27 -11.52 50.30
C VAL A 384 7.95 -11.44 51.05
N SER A 385 7.90 -10.67 52.14
CA SER A 385 6.70 -10.53 52.97
C SER A 385 5.52 -9.96 52.17
N ALA A 386 5.75 -8.93 51.37
CA ALA A 386 4.71 -8.33 50.55
C ALA A 386 4.25 -9.27 49.43
N GLY A 387 5.18 -9.99 48.79
CA GLY A 387 4.86 -11.03 47.80
C GLY A 387 4.02 -12.15 48.39
N THR A 388 4.36 -12.67 49.57
CA THR A 388 3.58 -13.71 50.27
C THR A 388 2.18 -13.22 50.62
N GLU A 389 2.04 -12.01 51.15
CA GLU A 389 0.72 -11.43 51.45
C GLU A 389 -0.16 -11.32 50.19
N LEU A 390 0.43 -10.90 49.06
CA LEU A 390 -0.29 -10.84 47.78
C LEU A 390 -0.68 -12.24 47.28
N LEU A 391 0.18 -13.25 47.45
CA LEU A 391 -0.16 -14.64 47.13
C LEU A 391 -1.31 -15.17 47.99
N ASP A 392 -1.28 -14.92 49.30
CA ASP A 392 -2.31 -15.36 50.25
C ASP A 392 -3.67 -14.72 49.95
N ARG A 393 -3.67 -13.52 49.39
CA ARG A 393 -4.86 -12.81 48.92
C ARG A 393 -5.34 -13.22 47.53
N GLY A 394 -4.58 -14.05 46.81
CA GLY A 394 -4.88 -14.48 45.44
C GLY A 394 -4.43 -13.50 44.34
N ASP A 395 -3.69 -12.45 44.69
CA ASP A 395 -3.18 -11.43 43.77
C ASP A 395 -1.89 -11.91 43.06
N HIS A 396 -1.93 -13.11 42.49
CA HIS A 396 -0.75 -13.85 42.01
C HIS A 396 0.10 -13.09 40.97
N ALA A 397 -0.54 -12.38 40.03
CA ALA A 397 0.18 -11.61 39.01
C ALA A 397 0.94 -10.42 39.61
N LEU A 398 0.32 -9.73 40.58
CA LEU A 398 0.96 -8.60 41.26
C LEU A 398 2.08 -9.09 42.18
N ALA A 399 1.89 -10.25 42.83
CA ALA A 399 2.93 -10.90 43.62
C ALA A 399 4.17 -11.21 42.77
N LEU A 400 3.97 -11.83 41.60
CA LEU A 400 5.04 -12.14 40.64
C LEU A 400 5.81 -10.89 40.19
N GLN A 401 5.08 -9.83 39.83
CA GLN A 401 5.72 -8.59 39.38
C GLN A 401 6.53 -7.94 40.51
N LEU A 402 6.01 -7.93 41.73
CA LEU A 402 6.69 -7.38 42.89
C LEU A 402 7.97 -8.16 43.24
N THR A 403 7.93 -9.50 43.21
CA THR A 403 9.09 -10.33 43.51
C THR A 403 10.18 -10.22 42.45
N GLU A 404 9.84 -10.08 41.16
CA GLU A 404 10.83 -9.79 40.11
C GLU A 404 11.55 -8.46 40.33
N TYR A 405 10.84 -7.40 40.75
CA TYR A 405 11.50 -6.16 41.16
C TYR A 405 12.43 -6.37 42.36
N GLY A 406 11.99 -7.13 43.37
CA GLY A 406 12.83 -7.50 44.50
C GLY A 406 14.12 -8.21 44.06
N ARG A 407 14.03 -9.13 43.10
CA ARG A 407 15.17 -9.89 42.57
C ARG A 407 16.17 -9.03 41.80
N LEU A 408 15.70 -7.98 41.11
CA LEU A 408 16.59 -7.01 40.46
C LEU A 408 17.45 -6.23 41.48
N ARG A 409 17.00 -6.09 42.72
CA ARG A 409 17.68 -5.35 43.80
C ARG A 409 18.50 -6.24 44.72
N HIS A 410 17.99 -7.44 44.96
CA HIS A 410 18.54 -8.44 45.89
C HIS A 410 18.78 -9.77 45.16
N PRO A 411 19.68 -9.81 44.16
CA PRO A 411 19.88 -11.00 43.31
C PRO A 411 20.38 -12.23 44.07
N ASP A 412 21.03 -12.02 45.22
CA ASP A 412 21.55 -13.11 46.08
C ASP A 412 20.49 -13.66 47.06
N SER A 413 19.29 -13.06 47.11
CA SER A 413 18.21 -13.53 47.98
C SER A 413 17.58 -14.80 47.42
N THR A 414 17.87 -15.93 48.05
CA THR A 414 17.29 -17.23 47.70
C THR A 414 15.77 -17.28 47.95
N ALA A 415 15.25 -16.46 48.86
CA ALA A 415 13.83 -16.38 49.18
C ALA A 415 13.00 -15.64 48.11
N LEU A 416 13.64 -14.81 47.27
CA LEU A 416 13.01 -14.14 46.12
C LEU A 416 13.15 -14.93 44.81
N GLY A 417 13.87 -16.05 44.83
CA GLY A 417 13.94 -16.98 43.70
C GLY A 417 12.63 -17.76 43.57
N ILE A 418 11.99 -17.69 42.41
CA ILE A 418 10.85 -18.55 42.09
C ILE A 418 11.38 -19.94 41.75
N CYS A 419 10.93 -20.95 42.50
CA CYS A 419 10.76 -22.34 42.11
C CYS A 419 11.62 -22.81 40.92
N ASP A 420 12.92 -23.01 41.16
CA ASP A 420 13.68 -24.00 40.38
C ASP A 420 13.21 -25.37 40.89
N ASP A 421 11.99 -25.75 40.51
CA ASP A 421 11.52 -27.11 40.70
C ASP A 421 12.50 -27.96 39.90
N GLY A 422 13.37 -28.69 40.61
CA GLY A 422 14.48 -29.47 40.07
C GLY A 422 14.07 -30.65 39.17
N SER A 423 13.15 -30.43 38.22
CA SER A 423 12.77 -31.35 37.16
C SER A 423 13.23 -30.82 35.80
N SER A 424 14.51 -30.49 35.67
CA SER A 424 15.20 -30.65 34.40
C SER A 424 15.62 -32.13 34.27
N THR A 425 14.69 -32.99 33.90
CA THR A 425 14.99 -34.36 33.46
C THR A 425 14.22 -34.70 32.20
N GLY A 426 14.94 -34.99 31.12
CA GLY A 426 14.45 -35.76 29.96
C GLY A 426 14.21 -34.97 28.70
#